data_AF-A0A9E2Z5W1-F1
#
_entry.id   AF-A0A9E2Z5W1-F1
#
_cell.length_a   1.000
_cell.length_b   1.000
_cell.length_c   1.000
_cell.angle_alpha   90.00
_cell.angle_beta   90.00
_cell.angle_gamma   90.00
#
_symmetry.space_group_name_H-M   'P 1'
#
loop_
_entity.id
_entity.type
_entity.pdbx_description
1 polymer ?
#
loop_
_entity_poly.entity_id
_entity_poly.type
_entity_poly.pdbx_seq_one_letter_code
_entity_poly.pdbx_strand_id
1 'polypeptide(L)'
;MAAPESEKITLDLLEPAMTRRRARWAGVASLLVGAALGGVVGLLGGRMAGLLAAVAVAVPLLLLTWGESRRRVWLSGQHVSVRVLGTRVVDLHALAMLDLVVTDTRGTRVV
;
A
#
# COMPACT_ATOMS: atom_id res chain seq x y z
N MET A 1 31.70 -19.24 7.89
CA MET A 1 30.79 -19.32 9.04
C MET A 1 29.56 -18.50 8.68
N ALA A 2 28.45 -19.15 8.30
CA ALA A 2 27.24 -18.44 7.88
C ALA A 2 26.63 -17.75 9.11
N ALA A 3 26.37 -16.45 9.02
CA ALA A 3 25.70 -15.71 10.09
C ALA A 3 24.35 -16.40 10.39
N PRO A 4 23.94 -16.50 11.67
CA PRO A 4 22.65 -17.11 12.01
C PRO A 4 21.56 -16.39 11.22
N GLU A 5 20.72 -17.15 10.51
CA GLU A 5 19.59 -16.60 9.74
C GLU A 5 18.76 -15.74 10.69
N SER A 6 18.94 -14.43 10.60
CA SER A 6 18.34 -13.48 11.54
C SER A 6 16.83 -13.54 11.35
N GLU A 7 16.15 -13.99 12.40
CA GLU A 7 14.70 -14.18 12.44
C GLU A 7 14.00 -12.91 11.90
N LYS A 8 13.12 -13.10 10.92
CA LYS A 8 12.44 -12.01 10.23
C LYS A 8 11.17 -11.67 10.99
N ILE A 9 11.20 -10.58 11.74
CA ILE A 9 10.03 -10.06 12.45
C ILE A 9 9.28 -9.13 11.51
N THR A 10 8.04 -9.50 11.16
CA THR A 10 7.18 -8.64 10.34
C THR A 10 6.68 -7.48 11.21
N LEU A 11 6.95 -6.25 10.78
CA LEU A 11 6.52 -5.03 11.48
C LEU A 11 5.16 -4.52 10.98
N ASP A 12 4.49 -5.29 10.12
CA ASP A 12 3.11 -5.03 9.73
C ASP A 12 2.19 -5.42 10.89
N LEU A 13 1.60 -4.41 11.54
CA LEU A 13 0.67 -4.57 12.65
C LEU A 13 -0.70 -5.12 12.19
N LEU A 14 -0.94 -5.19 10.88
CA LEU A 14 -2.18 -5.67 10.32
C LEU A 14 -2.08 -7.12 9.87
N GLU A 15 -3.06 -7.92 10.28
CA GLU A 15 -3.21 -9.30 9.82
C GLU A 15 -3.28 -9.34 8.27
N PRO A 16 -2.54 -10.23 7.59
CA PRO A 16 -2.50 -10.29 6.13
C PRO A 16 -3.89 -10.45 5.48
N ALA A 17 -4.81 -11.12 6.17
CA ALA A 17 -6.20 -11.28 5.74
C ALA A 17 -6.96 -9.95 5.74
N MET A 18 -6.73 -9.10 6.75
CA MET A 18 -7.32 -7.76 6.85
C MET A 18 -6.78 -6.84 5.77
N THR A 19 -5.47 -6.86 5.51
CA THR A 19 -4.84 -6.09 4.44
C THR A 19 -5.40 -6.44 3.07
N ARG A 20 -5.57 -7.74 2.77
CA ARG A 20 -6.19 -8.20 1.52
C ARG A 20 -7.66 -7.78 1.41
N ARG A 21 -8.43 -7.85 2.50
CA ARG A 21 -9.83 -7.42 2.51
C ARG A 21 -9.95 -5.92 2.26
N ARG A 22 -9.11 -5.11 2.93
CA ARG A 22 -9.07 -3.66 2.74
C ARG A 22 -8.66 -3.29 1.32
N ALA A 23 -7.65 -3.97 0.76
CA ALA A 23 -7.22 -3.77 -0.63
C ALA A 23 -8.33 -4.09 -1.63
N ARG A 24 -9.09 -5.18 -1.41
CA ARG A 24 -10.25 -5.51 -2.25
C ARG A 24 -11.33 -4.43 -2.21
N TRP A 25 -11.71 -3.97 -1.02
CA TRP A 25 -12.70 -2.91 -0.89
C TRP A 25 -12.22 -1.58 -1.47
N ALA A 26 -10.95 -1.23 -1.28
CA ALA A 26 -10.37 -0.04 -1.88
C ALA A 26 -10.33 -0.14 -3.42
N GLY A 27 -10.04 -1.31 -3.97
CA GLY A 27 -10.11 -1.57 -5.42
C GLY A 27 -11.53 -1.44 -5.97
N VAL A 28 -12.52 -1.98 -5.28
CA VAL A 28 -13.94 -1.81 -5.64
C VAL A 28 -14.33 -0.34 -5.60
N ALA A 29 -13.97 0.41 -4.55
CA ALA A 29 -14.23 1.83 -4.47
C ALA A 29 -13.58 2.62 -5.63
N SER A 30 -12.34 2.27 -5.98
CA SER A 30 -11.62 2.88 -7.11
C SER A 30 -12.35 2.68 -8.44
N LEU A 31 -12.87 1.47 -8.68
CA LEU A 31 -13.67 1.16 -9.86
C LEU A 31 -14.98 1.94 -9.89
N LEU A 32 -15.68 2.04 -8.75
CA LEU A 32 -16.93 2.79 -8.65
C LEU A 32 -16.72 4.28 -8.96
N VAL A 33 -15.65 4.88 -8.43
CA VAL A 33 -15.30 6.28 -8.72
C VAL A 33 -14.99 6.48 -10.20
N GLY A 34 -14.17 5.60 -10.79
CA GLY A 34 -13.87 5.66 -12.22
C GLY A 34 -15.11 5.48 -13.10
N ALA A 35 -15.99 4.54 -12.77
CA ALA A 35 -17.24 4.31 -13.48
C ALA A 35 -18.20 5.51 -13.37
N ALA A 36 -18.29 6.13 -12.18
CA ALA A 36 -19.13 7.32 -11.98
C ALA A 36 -18.65 8.49 -12.84
N LEU A 37 -17.36 8.83 -12.77
CA LEU A 37 -16.78 9.94 -13.55
C LEU A 37 -16.81 9.66 -15.05
N GLY A 38 -16.46 8.45 -15.46
CA GLY A 38 -16.54 8.02 -16.85
C GLY A 38 -17.96 8.00 -17.39
N GLY A 39 -18.95 7.64 -16.56
CA GLY A 39 -20.37 7.72 -16.92
C GLY A 39 -20.79 9.14 -17.22
N VAL A 40 -20.45 10.09 -16.34
CA VAL A 40 -20.75 11.52 -16.54
C VAL A 40 -20.10 12.05 -17.82
N VAL A 41 -18.81 11.77 -18.03
CA VAL A 41 -18.11 12.19 -19.25
C VAL A 41 -18.67 11.51 -20.49
N GLY A 42 -19.08 10.24 -20.38
CA GLY A 42 -19.65 9.47 -21.48
C GLY A 42 -21.01 9.97 -21.93
N LEU A 43 -21.82 10.50 -21.01
CA LEU A 43 -23.08 11.15 -21.34
C LEU A 43 -22.88 12.44 -22.14
N LEU A 44 -21.79 13.17 -21.89
CA LEU A 44 -21.51 14.47 -22.52
C LEU A 44 -20.70 14.34 -23.82
N GLY A 45 -19.68 13.49 -23.82
CA GLY A 45 -18.71 13.34 -24.92
C GLY A 45 -18.84 12.04 -25.71
N GLY A 46 -19.87 11.24 -25.44
CA GLY A 46 -20.09 9.94 -26.05
C GLY A 46 -19.27 8.80 -25.43
N ARG A 47 -19.54 7.58 -25.90
CA ARG A 47 -19.01 6.33 -25.30
C ARG A 47 -17.49 6.29 -25.18
N MET A 48 -16.77 6.77 -26.19
CA MET A 48 -15.29 6.77 -26.17
C MET A 48 -14.73 7.72 -25.12
N ALA A 49 -15.26 8.94 -25.01
CA ALA A 49 -14.82 9.91 -24.00
C ALA A 49 -15.06 9.38 -22.58
N GLY A 50 -16.21 8.75 -22.35
CA GLY A 50 -16.54 8.14 -21.06
C GLY A 50 -15.61 6.99 -20.68
N LEU A 51 -15.29 6.11 -21.63
CA LEU A 51 -14.35 5.01 -21.39
C LEU A 51 -12.93 5.51 -21.09
N LEU A 52 -12.46 6.51 -21.83
CA LEU A 52 -11.14 7.10 -21.60
C LEU A 52 -11.06 7.76 -20.21
N ALA A 53 -12.09 8.53 -19.84
CA ALA A 53 -12.16 9.14 -18.51
C ALA A 53 -12.24 8.09 -17.40
N ALA A 54 -13.04 7.03 -17.57
CA ALA A 54 -13.13 5.94 -16.59
C ALA A 54 -11.76 5.30 -16.35
N VAL A 55 -11.04 4.96 -17.43
CA VAL A 55 -9.72 4.33 -17.36
C VAL A 55 -8.69 5.28 -16.76
N ALA A 56 -8.68 6.55 -17.17
CA ALA A 56 -7.74 7.56 -16.68
C ALA A 56 -7.83 7.78 -15.16
N VAL A 57 -9.01 7.59 -14.57
CA VAL A 57 -9.21 7.71 -13.12
C VAL A 57 -9.04 6.36 -12.41
N ALA A 58 -9.68 5.29 -12.91
CA ALA A 58 -9.69 4.00 -12.24
C ALA A 58 -8.30 3.37 -12.18
N VAL A 59 -7.49 3.48 -13.25
CA VAL A 59 -6.19 2.82 -13.32
C VAL A 59 -5.20 3.35 -12.28
N PRO A 60 -4.96 4.68 -12.14
CA PRO A 60 -4.08 5.19 -11.10
C PRO A 60 -4.52 4.80 -9.68
N LEU A 61 -5.84 4.83 -9.40
CA LEU A 61 -6.38 4.45 -8.10
C LEU A 61 -6.19 2.95 -7.82
N LEU A 62 -6.42 2.10 -8.82
CA LEU A 62 -6.15 0.67 -8.71
C LEU A 62 -4.67 0.37 -8.50
N LEU A 63 -3.78 1.06 -9.23
CA LEU A 63 -2.34 0.91 -9.06
C LEU A 63 -1.90 1.33 -7.65
N LEU A 64 -2.46 2.42 -7.12
CA LEU A 64 -2.19 2.89 -5.77
C LEU A 64 -2.63 1.87 -4.73
N THR A 65 -3.88 1.40 -4.80
CA THR A 65 -4.42 0.43 -3.84
C THR A 65 -3.69 -0.92 -3.90
N TRP A 66 -3.28 -1.35 -5.10
CA TRP A 66 -2.43 -2.51 -5.29
C TRP A 66 -1.04 -2.31 -4.68
N GLY A 67 -0.42 -1.16 -4.91
CA GLY A 67 0.88 -0.79 -4.35
C GLY A 67 0.87 -0.81 -2.82
N GLU A 68 -0.13 -0.19 -2.20
CA GLU A 68 -0.34 -0.23 -0.75
C GLU A 68 -0.47 -1.66 -0.22
N SER A 69 -1.21 -2.52 -0.92
CA SER A 69 -1.40 -3.92 -0.49
C SER A 69 -0.14 -4.78 -0.52
N ARG A 70 0.88 -4.37 -1.30
CA ARG A 70 2.15 -5.08 -1.42
C ARG A 70 3.23 -4.55 -0.49
N ARG A 71 2.97 -3.44 0.22
CA ARG A 71 3.92 -2.88 1.16
C ARG A 71 4.17 -3.89 2.27
N ARG A 72 5.45 -4.20 2.50
CA ARG A 72 5.86 -5.03 3.64
C ARG A 72 7.04 -4.38 4.32
N VAL A 73 7.00 -4.37 5.64
CA VAL A 73 8.09 -3.91 6.48
C VAL A 73 8.49 -5.06 7.39
N TRP A 74 9.77 -5.37 7.44
CA TRP A 74 10.30 -6.38 8.35
C TRP A 74 11.62 -5.94 8.93
N LEU A 75 11.88 -6.42 10.14
CA LEU A 75 13.15 -6.28 10.85
C LEU A 75 13.87 -7.62 10.80
N SER A 76 15.15 -7.58 10.46
CA SER A 76 16.04 -8.75 10.48
C SER A 76 17.33 -8.35 11.16
N GLY A 77 17.50 -8.80 12.41
CA GLY A 77 18.60 -8.37 13.25
C GLY A 77 18.59 -6.85 13.46
N GLN A 78 19.57 -6.15 12.90
CA GLN A 78 19.70 -4.68 12.99
C GLN A 78 19.25 -3.93 11.73
N HIS A 79 18.75 -4.65 10.72
CA HIS A 79 18.33 -4.08 9.46
C HIS A 79 16.81 -3.99 9.39
N VAL A 80 16.29 -2.78 9.16
CA VAL A 80 14.90 -2.54 8.79
C VAL A 80 14.81 -2.53 7.27
N SER A 81 14.00 -3.43 6.72
CA SER A 81 13.77 -3.53 5.28
C SER A 81 12.34 -3.14 4.95
N VAL A 82 12.19 -2.21 4.02
CA VAL A 82 10.89 -1.75 3.51
C VAL A 82 10.79 -2.13 2.05
N ARG A 83 9.74 -2.90 1.71
CA ARG A 83 9.41 -3.27 0.33
C ARG A 83 8.14 -2.55 -0.09
N VAL A 84 8.23 -1.70 -1.09
CA VAL A 84 7.08 -1.01 -1.72
C VAL A 84 7.04 -1.34 -3.21
N LEU A 85 8.00 -0.82 -3.97
CA LEU A 85 8.27 -1.17 -5.39
C LEU A 85 9.71 -1.64 -5.62
N GLY A 86 10.58 -1.37 -4.65
CA GLY A 86 11.90 -1.97 -4.46
C GLY A 86 12.11 -2.23 -2.97
N THR A 87 13.20 -2.89 -2.62
CA THR A 87 13.58 -3.11 -1.21
C THR A 87 14.60 -2.05 -0.81
N ARG A 88 14.27 -1.19 0.16
CA ARG A 88 15.25 -0.34 0.83
C ARG A 88 15.58 -0.95 2.17
N VAL A 89 16.88 -1.06 2.45
CA VAL A 89 17.42 -1.62 3.69
C VAL A 89 18.13 -0.50 4.43
N VAL A 90 17.83 -0.34 5.72
CA VAL A 90 18.45 0.65 6.59
C VAL A 90 19.01 -0.09 7.80
N ASP A 91 20.28 0.15 8.12
CA ASP A 91 20.92 -0.35 9.33
C ASP A 91 20.69 0.64 10.49
N LEU A 92 20.08 0.15 11.56
CA LEU A 92 19.75 0.93 12.76
C LEU A 92 20.97 1.38 13.55
N HIS A 93 22.10 0.66 13.48
CA HIS A 93 23.29 0.98 14.28
C HIS A 93 24.16 2.07 13.66
N ALA A 94 24.11 2.21 12.33
CA ALA A 94 24.83 3.24 11.59
C ALA A 94 24.08 4.58 11.55
N LEU A 95 22.86 4.66 12.10
CA LEU A 95 22.03 5.86 12.10
C LEU A 95 22.49 6.85 13.17
N ALA A 96 22.82 8.08 12.74
CA ALA A 96 23.21 9.16 13.65
C ALA A 96 22.02 9.74 14.45
N MET A 97 20.79 9.55 13.96
CA MET A 97 19.56 10.08 14.58
C MET A 97 18.37 9.19 14.19
N LEU A 98 17.49 8.93 15.15
CA LEU A 98 16.29 8.11 14.97
C LEU A 98 15.05 8.94 15.34
N ASP A 99 14.23 9.29 14.35
CA ASP A 99 12.97 10.00 14.58
C ASP A 99 11.80 9.00 14.67
N LEU A 100 11.10 9.00 15.79
CA LEU A 100 9.92 8.17 16.01
C LEU A 100 8.65 8.99 15.79
N VAL A 101 7.90 8.67 14.74
CA VAL A 101 6.59 9.26 14.47
C VAL A 101 5.51 8.27 14.92
N VAL A 102 4.89 8.54 16.06
CA VAL A 102 3.73 7.78 16.54
C VAL A 102 2.48 8.40 15.93
N THR A 103 1.90 7.74 14.93
CA THR A 103 0.60 8.14 14.38
C THR A 103 -0.48 7.24 14.98
N ASP A 104 -1.44 7.83 15.68
CA ASP A 104 -2.62 7.09 16.13
C ASP A 104 -3.49 6.75 14.92
N THR A 105 -3.52 5.47 14.56
CA THR A 105 -4.40 4.95 13.52
C THR A 105 -5.64 4.34 14.15
N ARG A 106 -6.82 4.95 13.94
CA ARG A 106 -8.10 4.36 14.39
C ARG A 106 -8.23 2.92 13.89
N GLY A 107 -8.35 1.97 14.82
CA GLY A 107 -8.62 0.56 14.53
C GLY A 107 -7.45 -0.41 14.79
N THR A 108 -6.26 0.07 15.16
CA THR A 108 -5.18 -0.79 15.66
C THR A 108 -5.29 -0.90 17.18
N ARG A 109 -5.78 -2.04 17.68
CA ARG A 109 -5.77 -2.34 19.11
C ARG A 109 -4.33 -2.60 19.51
N VAL A 110 -3.70 -1.62 20.15
CA VAL A 110 -2.33 -1.77 20.65
C VAL A 110 -2.40 -2.72 21.86
N VAL A 111 -1.63 -3.79 21.84
CA VAL A 111 -1.37 -4.67 23.00
C VAL A 111 0.08 -4.47 23.39
#